data_AF-T1EKL0-F1
#
_entry.id   AF-T1EKL0-F1
#
_cell.length_a   1.000
_cell.length_b   1.000
_cell.length_c   1.000
_cell.angle_alpha   90.00
_cell.angle_beta   90.00
_cell.angle_gamma   90.00
#
_symmetry.space_group_name_H-M   'P 1'
#
loop_
_entity.id
_entity.type
_entity.pdbx_description
1 polymer ?
#
loop_
_entity_poly.entity_id
_entity_poly.type
_entity_poly.pdbx_seq_one_letter_code
_entity_poly.pdbx_strand_id
1 'polypeptide(L)'
;VWVRHQSGFTSAIVVGGNVADGKVKVKLDRGKLDLEISKSDVEKANPAAYDRIENLSNLKFINECSCLHTLRHRFHSNLNHTFVGESLVIINSILPLCIYSEKIMSMFKDCSSDDVIPHVYATAQSTYDALFNNFNDDGL
;
A
#
# COMPACT_ATOMS: atom_id res chain seq x y z
N VAL A 1 -14.61 5.87 6.02
CA VAL A 1 -14.37 4.51 6.56
C VAL A 1 -14.51 3.52 5.43
N TRP A 2 -14.01 2.31 5.60
CA TRP A 2 -14.24 1.21 4.66
C TRP A 2 -15.31 0.27 5.22
N VAL A 3 -16.23 -0.16 4.36
CA VAL A 3 -17.27 -1.14 4.68
C VAL A 3 -16.96 -2.42 3.94
N ARG A 4 -16.83 -3.52 4.68
CA ARG A 4 -16.59 -4.87 4.14
C ARG A 4 -17.91 -5.53 3.74
N HIS A 5 -17.92 -6.16 2.58
CA HIS A 5 -19.04 -6.95 2.07
C HIS A 5 -18.52 -8.14 1.25
N GLN A 6 -19.39 -9.09 0.89
CA GLN A 6 -19.00 -10.32 0.17
C GLN A 6 -18.28 -10.05 -1.16
N SER A 7 -18.59 -8.94 -1.83
CA SER A 7 -17.97 -8.54 -3.10
C SER A 7 -16.76 -7.58 -2.96
N GLY A 8 -16.24 -7.39 -1.75
CA GLY A 8 -15.06 -6.57 -1.48
C GLY A 8 -15.33 -5.43 -0.49
N PHE A 9 -14.86 -4.23 -0.83
CA PHE A 9 -14.88 -3.08 0.07
C PHE A 9 -15.39 -1.82 -0.62
N THR A 10 -16.18 -1.03 0.11
CA THR A 10 -16.72 0.25 -0.37
C THR A 10 -16.44 1.37 0.63
N SER A 11 -16.10 2.55 0.12
CA SER A 11 -15.91 3.74 0.97
C SER A 11 -17.26 4.27 1.43
N ALA A 12 -17.31 4.71 2.69
CA ALA A 12 -18.52 5.24 3.30
C ALA A 12 -18.20 6.31 4.36
N ILE A 13 -19.21 7.11 4.66
CA ILE A 13 -19.21 8.10 5.73
C ILE A 13 -20.10 7.58 6.85
N VAL A 14 -19.61 7.62 8.09
CA VAL A 14 -20.44 7.28 9.26
C VAL A 14 -21.38 8.46 9.53
N VAL A 15 -22.69 8.22 9.46
CA VAL A 15 -23.73 9.25 9.63
C VAL A 15 -24.39 9.20 11.02
N GLY A 16 -24.17 8.12 11.77
CA GLY A 16 -24.66 7.95 13.13
C GLY A 16 -24.56 6.50 13.57
N GLY A 17 -25.10 6.16 14.74
CA GLY A 17 -25.14 4.78 15.21
C GLY A 17 -25.43 4.70 16.69
N ASN A 18 -26.14 3.65 17.09
CA ASN A 18 -26.34 3.34 18.49
C ASN A 18 -25.18 2.45 18.96
N VAL A 19 -24.20 3.05 19.65
CA VAL A 19 -23.00 2.35 20.11
C VAL A 19 -23.35 1.16 21.03
N ALA A 20 -24.50 1.23 21.71
CA ALA A 20 -25.00 0.18 22.60
C ALA A 20 -25.36 -1.13 21.88
N ASP A 21 -25.81 -1.07 20.62
CA ASP A 21 -26.26 -2.24 19.85
C ASP A 21 -25.16 -2.85 18.98
N GLY A 22 -23.94 -2.31 19.02
CA GLY A 22 -22.82 -2.75 18.18
C GLY A 22 -23.00 -2.43 16.68
N LYS A 23 -24.01 -1.63 16.31
CA LYS A 23 -24.33 -1.26 14.93
C LYS A 23 -24.01 0.21 14.65
N VAL A 24 -23.67 0.47 13.39
CA VAL A 24 -23.34 1.81 12.88
C VAL A 24 -24.11 2.08 11.60
N LYS A 25 -24.64 3.29 11.48
CA LYS A 25 -25.28 3.79 10.27
C LYS A 25 -24.24 4.47 9.40
N VAL A 26 -24.09 3.96 8.18
CA VAL A 26 -23.12 4.45 7.20
C VAL A 26 -23.83 4.84 5.93
N LYS A 27 -23.33 5.89 5.29
CA LYS A 27 -23.74 6.32 3.96
C LYS A 27 -22.63 5.95 2.98
N LEU A 28 -22.91 5.06 2.03
CA LEU A 28 -21.93 4.63 1.04
C LEU A 28 -21.63 5.77 0.05
N ASP A 29 -20.37 5.95 -0.36
CA ASP A 29 -19.99 7.03 -1.29
C ASP A 29 -20.61 6.87 -2.68
N ARG A 30 -20.91 5.62 -3.08
CA ARG A 30 -21.55 5.28 -4.37
C ARG A 30 -23.04 5.00 -4.26
N GLY A 31 -23.63 5.14 -3.07
CA GLY A 31 -25.02 4.84 -2.80
C GLY A 31 -25.78 6.04 -2.22
N LYS A 32 -27.07 6.16 -2.53
CA LYS A 32 -27.95 7.13 -1.84
C LYS A 32 -28.56 6.56 -0.55
N LEU A 33 -28.29 5.30 -0.23
CA LEU A 33 -28.92 4.59 0.87
C LEU A 33 -28.02 4.57 2.11
N ASP A 34 -28.60 4.96 3.24
CA ASP A 34 -27.99 4.75 4.55
C ASP A 34 -28.19 3.29 4.96
N LEU A 35 -27.11 2.61 5.32
CA LEU A 35 -27.11 1.22 5.73
C LEU A 35 -26.76 1.12 7.22
N GLU A 36 -27.44 0.23 7.93
CA GLU A 36 -27.08 -0.13 9.29
C GLU A 36 -26.29 -1.44 9.27
N ILE A 37 -25.01 -1.36 9.62
CA ILE A 37 -24.06 -2.47 9.54
C ILE A 37 -23.40 -2.73 10.90
N SER A 38 -22.87 -3.94 11.08
CA SER A 38 -22.11 -4.26 12.28
C SER A 38 -20.83 -3.43 12.34
N LYS A 39 -20.45 -2.96 13.53
CA LYS A 39 -19.17 -2.27 13.75
C LYS A 39 -17.96 -3.14 13.36
N SER A 40 -18.08 -4.46 13.39
CA SER A 40 -17.03 -5.40 12.95
C SER A 40 -16.74 -5.34 11.44
N ASP A 41 -17.70 -4.84 10.66
CA ASP A 41 -17.61 -4.73 9.20
C ASP A 41 -17.12 -3.36 8.75
N VAL A 42 -16.77 -2.49 9.70
CA VAL A 42 -16.26 -1.15 9.45
C VAL A 42 -14.77 -1.07 9.81
N GLU A 43 -13.96 -0.70 8.82
CA GLU A 43 -12.54 -0.44 8.97
C GLU A 43 -12.22 1.05 8.84
N LYS A 44 -11.14 1.49 9.50
CA LYS A 44 -10.68 2.88 9.40
C LYS A 44 -10.13 3.13 8.00
N ALA A 45 -10.56 4.24 7.39
CA ALA A 45 -9.98 4.69 6.13
C ALA A 45 -8.80 5.63 6.40
N ASN A 46 -7.76 5.52 5.58
CA ASN A 46 -6.66 6.46 5.59
C ASN A 46 -7.06 7.77 4.87
N PRO A 47 -6.46 8.92 5.23
CA PRO A 47 -6.57 10.15 4.45
C PRO A 47 -6.03 9.97 3.03
N ALA A 48 -6.52 10.77 2.07
CA ALA A 48 -6.12 10.71 0.66
C ALA A 48 -4.61 10.89 0.40
N ALA A 49 -3.89 11.51 1.34
CA ALA A 49 -2.42 11.62 1.29
C ALA A 49 -1.71 10.25 1.26
N TYR A 50 -2.37 9.19 1.70
CA TYR A 50 -1.82 7.84 1.76
C TYR A 50 -2.16 6.98 0.54
N ASP A 51 -3.00 7.45 -0.40
CA ASP A 51 -3.54 6.63 -1.51
C ASP A 51 -2.47 6.07 -2.44
N ARG A 52 -1.27 6.66 -2.47
CA ARG A 52 -0.14 6.23 -3.30
C ARG A 52 1.15 6.06 -2.51
N ILE A 53 1.06 5.83 -1.20
CA ILE A 53 2.26 5.65 -0.38
C ILE A 53 3.13 4.52 -0.94
N GLU A 54 4.45 4.71 -0.90
CA GLU A 54 5.41 3.79 -1.52
C GLU A 54 5.66 2.53 -0.69
N ASN A 55 5.49 2.63 0.63
CA ASN A 55 5.59 1.51 1.56
C ASN A 55 4.26 1.36 2.32
N LEU A 56 3.61 0.20 2.20
CA LEU A 56 2.35 -0.08 2.87
C LEU A 56 2.50 -0.10 4.41
N SER A 57 3.69 -0.37 4.94
CA SER A 57 3.95 -0.30 6.38
C SER A 57 3.86 1.12 6.94
N ASN A 58 3.93 2.13 6.08
CA ASN A 58 3.82 3.54 6.47
C ASN A 58 2.36 4.03 6.49
N LEU A 59 1.38 3.17 6.22
CA LEU A 59 -0.04 3.52 6.33
C LEU A 59 -0.41 3.85 7.79
N LYS A 60 -1.17 4.93 7.99
CA LYS A 60 -1.67 5.31 9.33
C LYS A 60 -2.56 4.23 9.94
N PHE A 61 -3.41 3.61 9.13
CA PHE A 61 -4.25 2.47 9.50
C PHE A 61 -3.93 1.32 8.56
N ILE A 62 -3.20 0.33 9.07
CA ILE A 62 -2.88 -0.89 8.33
C ILE A 62 -4.08 -1.83 8.45
N ASN A 63 -4.79 -2.01 7.34
CA ASN A 63 -5.90 -2.94 7.21
C ASN A 63 -6.02 -3.39 5.76
N GLU A 64 -6.71 -4.51 5.53
CA GLU A 64 -6.85 -5.13 4.21
C GLU A 64 -7.42 -4.15 3.18
N CYS A 65 -8.46 -3.39 3.56
CA CYS A 65 -9.07 -2.38 2.70
C CYS A 65 -8.05 -1.34 2.22
N SER A 66 -7.24 -0.83 3.15
CA SER A 66 -6.30 0.25 2.88
C SER A 66 -5.12 -0.21 2.04
N CYS A 67 -4.62 -1.42 2.29
CA CYS A 67 -3.59 -2.04 1.45
C CYS A 67 -4.09 -2.23 0.02
N LEU A 68 -5.28 -2.82 -0.15
CA LEU A 68 -5.89 -3.04 -1.46
C LEU A 68 -6.19 -1.72 -2.18
N HIS A 69 -6.70 -0.72 -1.46
CA HIS A 69 -6.99 0.60 -2.00
C HIS A 69 -5.72 1.26 -2.55
N THR A 70 -4.64 1.25 -1.76
CA THR A 70 -3.35 1.82 -2.14
C THR A 70 -2.76 1.10 -3.35
N LEU A 71 -2.71 -0.23 -3.31
CA LEU A 71 -2.22 -1.05 -4.44
C LEU A 71 -3.01 -0.77 -5.71
N ARG A 72 -4.33 -0.65 -5.62
CA ARG A 72 -5.18 -0.30 -6.75
C ARG A 72 -4.86 1.09 -7.29
N HIS A 73 -4.74 2.11 -6.44
CA HIS A 73 -4.41 3.48 -6.86
C HIS A 73 -3.02 3.59 -7.50
N ARG A 74 -2.04 2.87 -6.96
CA ARG A 74 -0.69 2.78 -7.52
C ARG A 74 -0.68 2.10 -8.88
N PHE A 75 -1.36 0.95 -9.01
CA PHE A 75 -1.47 0.23 -10.28
C PHE A 75 -2.10 1.09 -11.39
N HIS A 76 -3.21 1.80 -11.10
CA HIS A 76 -3.82 2.73 -12.06
C HIS A 76 -2.93 3.93 -12.42
N SER A 77 -1.92 4.22 -11.61
CA SER A 77 -0.92 5.27 -11.85
C SER A 77 0.36 4.74 -12.49
N ASN A 78 0.38 3.49 -12.98
CA ASN A 78 1.56 2.78 -13.50
C ASN A 78 2.71 2.59 -12.49
N LEU A 79 2.39 2.59 -11.19
CA LEU A 79 3.33 2.34 -10.10
C LEU A 79 3.20 0.88 -9.64
N ASN A 80 3.77 -0.05 -10.40
CA ASN A 80 3.52 -1.48 -10.22
C ASN A 80 4.28 -2.11 -9.05
N HIS A 81 5.32 -1.45 -8.59
CA HIS A 81 6.16 -1.85 -7.46
C HIS A 81 5.71 -1.11 -6.20
N THR A 82 5.58 -1.81 -5.09
CA THR A 82 5.22 -1.22 -3.78
C THR A 82 5.93 -1.97 -2.67
N PHE A 83 6.58 -1.26 -1.75
CA PHE A 83 7.20 -1.88 -0.58
C PHE A 83 6.16 -2.29 0.46
N VAL A 84 6.49 -3.33 1.21
CA VAL A 84 5.74 -3.83 2.37
C VAL A 84 6.78 -4.16 3.44
N GLY A 85 7.15 -3.15 4.23
CA GLY A 85 8.31 -3.26 5.11
C GLY A 85 9.56 -3.45 4.27
N GLU A 86 10.28 -4.54 4.51
CA GLU A 86 11.49 -4.95 3.77
C GLU A 86 11.18 -5.74 2.50
N SER A 87 9.94 -6.18 2.32
CA SER A 87 9.52 -6.96 1.15
C SER A 87 9.02 -6.05 0.02
N LEU A 88 9.10 -6.55 -1.21
CA LEU A 88 8.58 -5.87 -2.41
C LEU A 88 7.41 -6.65 -2.99
N VAL A 89 6.28 -5.98 -3.18
CA VAL A 89 5.11 -6.51 -3.90
C VAL A 89 5.06 -5.89 -5.29
N ILE A 90 4.83 -6.74 -6.29
CA ILE A 90 4.79 -6.36 -7.71
C ILE A 90 3.47 -6.84 -8.30
N ILE A 91 2.70 -5.92 -8.89
CA ILE A 91 1.51 -6.26 -9.67
C ILE A 91 1.89 -6.22 -11.14
N ASN A 92 1.87 -7.38 -11.80
CA ASN A 92 2.28 -7.48 -13.20
C ASN A 92 1.28 -6.76 -14.12
N SER A 93 1.75 -5.74 -14.85
CA SER A 93 1.00 -5.19 -15.97
C SER A 93 1.18 -6.10 -17.18
N ILE A 94 0.09 -6.45 -17.85
CA ILE A 94 0.14 -7.24 -19.10
C ILE A 94 0.90 -6.47 -20.21
N LEU A 95 1.00 -5.15 -20.08
CA LEU A 95 1.73 -4.26 -20.97
C LEU A 95 3.21 -4.15 -20.59
N PRO A 96 4.12 -4.02 -21.58
CA PRO A 96 5.54 -3.83 -21.33
C PRO A 96 5.80 -2.49 -20.62
N LEU A 97 6.67 -2.51 -19.60
CA LEU A 97 7.02 -1.35 -18.80
C LEU A 97 8.39 -0.81 -19.19
N CYS A 98 8.50 0.50 -19.38
CA CYS A 98 9.77 1.19 -19.69
C CYS A 98 10.67 1.42 -18.47
N ILE A 99 10.49 0.66 -17.39
CA ILE A 99 11.19 0.84 -16.10
C ILE A 99 12.44 -0.07 -15.97
N TYR A 100 12.59 -1.03 -16.87
CA TYR A 100 13.73 -1.96 -16.88
C TYR A 100 14.74 -1.53 -17.95
N SER A 101 15.63 -0.59 -17.63
CA SER A 101 16.72 -0.18 -18.50
C SER A 101 18.00 0.04 -17.71
N GLU A 102 19.15 -0.06 -18.37
CA GLU A 102 20.46 0.21 -17.74
C GLU A 102 20.53 1.61 -17.13
N LYS A 103 19.91 2.59 -17.79
CA LYS A 103 19.81 3.97 -17.27
C LYS A 103 19.09 4.00 -15.93
N ILE A 104 17.96 3.29 -15.80
CA ILE A 104 17.22 3.23 -14.53
C ILE A 104 18.03 2.45 -13.49
N MET A 105 18.65 1.33 -13.86
CA MET A 105 19.52 0.56 -12.96
C MET A 105 20.65 1.43 -12.38
N SER A 106 21.30 2.26 -13.21
CA SER A 106 22.36 3.16 -12.73
C SER A 106 21.88 4.23 -11.73
N MET A 107 20.59 4.58 -11.72
CA MET A 107 20.03 5.52 -10.75
C MET A 107 19.85 4.89 -9.35
N PHE A 108 19.70 3.57 -9.27
CA PHE A 108 19.62 2.86 -7.99
C PHE A 108 20.98 2.52 -7.41
N LYS A 109 22.04 2.55 -8.23
CA LYS A 109 23.40 2.35 -7.75
C LYS A 109 23.78 3.49 -6.82
N ASP A 110 24.35 3.17 -5.66
CA ASP A 110 24.81 4.12 -4.65
C ASP A 110 23.70 5.05 -4.09
N CYS A 111 22.43 4.66 -4.24
CA CYS A 111 21.29 5.43 -3.73
C CYS A 111 21.11 5.21 -2.22
N SER A 112 20.94 6.30 -1.46
CA SER A 112 20.67 6.22 -0.01
C SER A 112 19.28 5.64 0.27
N SER A 113 19.16 4.80 1.30
CA SER A 113 17.92 4.11 1.70
C SER A 113 16.71 5.02 1.87
N ASP A 114 16.92 6.30 2.20
CA ASP A 114 15.85 7.27 2.49
C ASP A 114 15.18 7.81 1.21
N ASP A 115 15.85 7.76 0.06
CA ASP A 115 15.36 8.27 -1.23
C ASP A 115 14.98 7.16 -2.22
N VAL A 116 15.01 5.90 -1.76
CA VAL A 116 14.79 4.74 -2.63
C VAL A 116 13.31 4.50 -2.87
N ILE A 117 12.91 4.68 -4.13
CA ILE A 117 11.56 4.34 -4.60
C ILE A 117 11.38 2.81 -4.74
N PRO A 118 10.14 2.28 -4.65
CA PRO A 118 9.87 0.85 -4.84
C PRO A 118 10.26 0.37 -6.23
N HIS A 119 11.25 -0.52 -6.29
CA HIS A 119 11.69 -1.15 -7.53
C HIS A 119 12.48 -2.44 -7.26
N VAL A 120 12.53 -3.37 -8.22
CA VAL A 120 13.36 -4.58 -8.08
C VAL A 120 14.85 -4.26 -7.95
N TYR A 121 15.32 -3.20 -8.63
CA TYR A 121 16.71 -2.74 -8.54
C TYR A 121 17.05 -2.17 -7.16
N ALA A 122 16.09 -1.52 -6.49
CA ALA A 122 16.25 -1.09 -5.11
C ALA A 122 16.49 -2.28 -4.19
N THR A 123 15.63 -3.31 -4.26
CA THR A 123 15.78 -4.53 -3.45
C THR A 123 17.10 -5.25 -3.74
N ALA A 124 17.51 -5.32 -5.01
CA ALA A 124 18.78 -5.92 -5.40
C ALA A 124 19.98 -5.14 -4.82
N GLN A 125 19.96 -3.81 -4.91
CA GLN A 125 21.00 -2.95 -4.37
C GLN A 125 21.09 -3.07 -2.84
N SER A 126 19.98 -2.96 -2.12
CA SER A 126 19.97 -3.10 -0.65
C SER A 126 20.48 -4.46 -0.20
N THR A 127 20.16 -5.53 -0.94
CA THR A 127 20.68 -6.88 -0.65
C THR A 127 22.18 -6.97 -0.90
N TYR A 128 22.67 -6.37 -1.98
CA TYR A 128 24.09 -6.32 -2.30
C TYR A 128 24.88 -5.56 -1.23
N ASP A 129 24.39 -4.39 -0.81
CA ASP A 129 25.03 -3.58 0.23
C ASP A 129 25.05 -4.30 1.58
N ALA A 130 23.96 -4.98 1.94
CA ALA A 130 23.91 -5.81 3.15
C ALA A 130 24.94 -6.94 3.13
N LEU A 131 25.08 -7.64 2.00
CA LEU A 131 26.12 -8.67 1.84
C LEU A 131 27.52 -8.07 1.98
N PHE A 132 27.80 -6.98 1.26
CA PHE A 132 29.12 -6.33 1.28
C PHE A 132 29.50 -5.83 2.68
N ASN A 133 28.55 -5.23 3.40
CA ASN A 133 28.78 -4.76 4.77
C ASN A 133 29.02 -5.93 5.73
N ASN A 134 28.27 -7.02 5.62
CA ASN A 134 28.50 -8.21 6.44
C ASN A 134 29.88 -8.83 6.17
N PHE A 135 30.33 -8.85 4.91
CA PHE A 135 31.69 -9.28 4.58
C PHE A 135 32.79 -8.43 5.24
N ASN A 136 32.55 -7.13 5.44
CA ASN A 136 33.52 -6.23 6.08
C ASN A 136 33.47 -6.31 7.62
N ASP A 137 32.29 -6.59 8.20
CA ASP A 137 32.12 -6.75 9.66
C ASP A 137 32.64 -8.10 10.18
N ASP A 138 32.64 -9.15 9.35
CA ASP A 138 33.13 -10.49 9.69
C ASP A 138 34.67 -10.64 9.71
N GLY A 139 35.42 -9.53 9.58
CA GLY A 139 36.82 -9.41 10.02
C GLY A 139 37.75 -10.59 9.71
N LEU A 140 38.23 -10.66 8.47
CA LEU A 140 39.58 -11.14 8.16
C LEU A 140 40.52 -9.93 8.01
#